data_AF-A0A0P6X042-F1
#
_entry.id   AF-A0A0P6X042-F1
#
_cell.length_a   1.000
_cell.length_b   1.000
_cell.length_c   1.000
_cell.angle_alpha   90.00
_cell.angle_beta   90.00
_cell.angle_gamma   90.00
#
_symmetry.space_group_name_H-M   'P 1'
#
loop_
_entity.id
_entity.type
_entity.pdbx_description
1 polymer ?
#
loop_
_entity_poly.entity_id
_entity_poly.type
_entity_poly.pdbx_seq_one_letter_code
_entity_poly.pdbx_strand_id
1 'polypeptide(L)'
;MYSHPLFSGLISDEYGQPVNTVSINGEPFYIVNDAGFLRHIPAADVDRQVFDTLMEQIRGHEDIIIEQAQKMLNQEDNLFSRAVLLNQLKNMDKQFEALKETGIPDASREYLGLMGFKVKINIHGEVLSVDQPGQIPPPEDE
;
A
#
# COMPACT_ATOMS: atom_id res chain seq x y z
N MET A 1 8.49 -7.87 -14.38
CA MET A 1 9.37 -6.68 -14.56
C MET A 1 8.65 -5.52 -13.90
N TYR A 2 9.26 -4.89 -12.90
CA TYR A 2 8.65 -3.82 -12.11
C TYR A 2 8.68 -2.51 -12.91
N SER A 3 7.67 -2.32 -13.78
CA SER A 3 7.65 -1.22 -14.76
C SER A 3 6.69 -0.09 -14.37
N HIS A 4 5.91 -0.25 -13.31
CA HIS A 4 4.90 0.72 -12.89
C HIS A 4 4.80 0.78 -11.35
N PRO A 5 4.66 1.98 -10.74
CA PRO A 5 4.47 2.09 -9.31
C PRO A 5 3.18 1.39 -8.84
N LEU A 6 3.26 0.60 -7.77
CA LEU A 6 2.15 -0.21 -7.26
C LEU A 6 0.97 0.65 -6.84
N PHE A 7 1.23 1.79 -6.17
CA PHE A 7 0.21 2.66 -5.59
C PHE A 7 -0.05 3.93 -6.42
N SER A 8 0.26 3.92 -7.72
CA SER A 8 0.02 5.08 -8.60
C SER A 8 -1.40 5.65 -8.50
N GLY A 9 -1.56 6.96 -8.30
CA GLY A 9 -2.87 7.58 -8.13
C GLY A 9 -3.52 7.39 -6.75
N LEU A 10 -2.86 6.69 -5.82
CA LEU A 10 -3.23 6.61 -4.41
C LEU A 10 -2.30 7.42 -3.49
N ILE A 11 -1.24 7.98 -4.05
CA ILE A 11 -0.24 8.76 -3.31
C ILE A 11 -0.50 10.26 -3.46
N SER A 12 -0.44 10.96 -2.33
CA SER A 12 -0.43 12.42 -2.24
C SER A 12 0.81 12.91 -1.50
N ASP A 13 1.21 14.15 -1.74
CA ASP A 13 2.28 14.80 -1.00
C ASP A 13 1.81 15.34 0.37
N GLU A 14 2.72 15.98 1.11
CA GLU A 14 2.45 16.57 2.43
C GLU A 14 1.35 17.64 2.42
N TYR A 15 1.11 18.28 1.27
CA TYR A 15 0.06 19.29 1.06
C TYR A 15 -1.24 18.68 0.52
N GLY A 16 -1.30 17.37 0.36
CA GLY A 16 -2.46 16.64 -0.17
C GLY A 16 -2.61 16.75 -1.69
N GLN A 17 -1.56 17.16 -2.40
CA GLN A 17 -1.56 17.18 -3.87
C GLN A 17 -1.27 15.78 -4.42
N PRO A 18 -1.97 15.34 -5.47
CA PRO A 18 -1.73 14.04 -6.07
C PRO A 18 -0.31 13.95 -6.65
N VAL A 19 0.36 12.83 -6.41
CA VAL A 19 1.72 12.56 -6.89
C VAL A 19 1.64 11.82 -8.22
N ASN A 20 2.25 12.40 -9.25
CA ASN A 20 2.30 11.81 -10.59
C ASN A 20 3.38 10.72 -10.66
N THR A 21 3.39 9.96 -11.77
CA THR A 21 4.34 8.87 -11.99
C THR A 21 5.01 8.97 -13.34
N VAL A 22 6.27 8.54 -13.44
CA VAL A 22 7.00 8.44 -14.70
C VAL A 22 7.90 7.21 -14.70
N SER A 23 8.23 6.68 -15.87
CA SER A 23 9.27 5.66 -16.01
C SER A 23 10.50 6.25 -16.70
N ILE A 24 11.68 6.07 -16.08
CA ILE A 24 12.97 6.52 -16.61
C ILE A 24 13.85 5.28 -16.78
N ASN A 25 14.31 5.01 -18.01
CA ASN A 25 15.10 3.82 -18.34
C ASN A 25 14.48 2.48 -17.90
N GLY A 26 13.14 2.41 -17.85
CA GLY A 26 12.41 1.22 -17.44
C GLY A 26 12.22 1.09 -15.92
N GLU A 27 12.71 2.03 -15.12
CA GLU A 27 12.46 2.11 -13.68
C GLU A 27 11.33 3.10 -13.38
N PRO A 28 10.37 2.76 -12.51
CA PRO A 28 9.26 3.63 -12.16
C PRO A 28 9.62 4.61 -11.03
N PHE A 29 9.11 5.83 -11.14
CA PHE A 29 9.32 6.93 -10.18
C PHE A 29 8.00 7.63 -9.86
N TYR A 30 7.90 8.10 -8.62
CA TYR A 30 6.93 9.09 -8.18
C TYR A 30 7.49 10.50 -8.38
N ILE A 31 6.64 11.46 -8.75
CA ILE A 31 7.01 12.85 -9.01
C ILE A 31 6.35 13.75 -7.99
N VAL A 32 7.17 14.31 -7.08
CA VAL A 32 6.72 15.32 -6.10
C VAL A 32 7.20 16.69 -6.55
N ASN A 33 6.29 17.67 -6.51
CA ASN A 33 6.58 19.05 -6.86
C ASN A 33 7.06 19.84 -5.64
N ASP A 34 8.37 20.04 -5.55
CA ASP A 34 9.00 20.86 -4.52
C ASP A 34 9.18 22.29 -5.05
N ALA A 35 8.13 23.12 -4.92
CA ALA A 35 8.14 24.53 -5.32
C ALA A 35 8.63 24.80 -6.77
N GLY A 36 8.23 23.94 -7.71
CA GLY A 36 8.62 24.00 -9.12
C GLY A 36 9.79 23.06 -9.48
N PHE A 37 10.41 22.42 -8.48
CA PHE A 37 11.42 21.39 -8.69
C PHE A 37 10.77 20.00 -8.64
N LEU A 38 10.74 19.32 -9.79
CA LEU A 38 10.14 17.99 -9.92
C LEU A 38 11.11 16.91 -9.43
N ARG A 39 10.92 16.47 -8.19
CA ARG A 39 11.71 15.39 -7.58
C ARG A 39 11.22 14.05 -8.10
N HIS A 40 12.17 13.26 -8.61
CA HIS A 40 11.91 11.89 -9.05
C HIS A 40 12.33 10.95 -7.93
N ILE A 41 11.35 10.35 -7.28
CA ILE A 41 11.53 9.46 -6.14
C ILE A 41 11.38 8.02 -6.64
N PRO A 42 12.36 7.13 -6.43
CA PRO A 42 12.25 5.73 -6.85
C PRO A 42 10.99 5.09 -6.29
N ALA A 43 10.14 4.54 -7.17
CA ALA A 43 8.87 3.97 -6.71
C ALA A 43 9.08 2.73 -5.84
N ALA A 44 10.15 1.97 -6.07
CA ALA A 44 10.45 0.77 -5.30
C ALA A 44 10.59 1.07 -3.79
N ASP A 45 11.20 2.20 -3.45
CA ASP A 45 11.43 2.61 -2.05
C ASP A 45 10.13 3.03 -1.37
N VAL A 46 9.30 3.81 -2.08
CA VAL A 46 7.99 4.25 -1.57
C VAL A 46 7.05 3.07 -1.44
N ASP A 47 6.92 2.26 -2.50
CA ASP A 47 6.06 1.08 -2.52
C ASP A 47 6.41 0.10 -1.41
N ARG A 48 7.72 -0.07 -1.13
CA ARG A 48 8.19 -0.92 -0.04
C ARG A 48 7.78 -0.37 1.31
N GLN A 49 7.99 0.92 1.56
CA GLN A 49 7.58 1.57 2.81
C GLN A 49 6.07 1.46 3.04
N VAL A 50 5.25 1.68 2.00
CA VAL A 50 3.80 1.51 2.09
C VAL A 50 3.46 0.07 2.44
N PHE A 51 4.04 -0.91 1.71
CA PHE A 51 3.81 -2.32 1.96
C PHE A 51 4.19 -2.73 3.40
N ASP A 52 5.34 -2.28 3.87
CA ASP A 52 5.81 -2.57 5.23
C ASP A 52 4.86 -1.96 6.27
N THR A 53 4.41 -0.72 6.06
CA THR A 53 3.42 -0.06 6.94
C THR A 53 2.10 -0.84 7.00
N LEU A 54 1.59 -1.32 5.84
CA LEU A 54 0.38 -2.15 5.80
C LEU A 54 0.56 -3.46 6.59
N MET A 55 1.73 -4.10 6.43
CA MET A 55 2.03 -5.36 7.12
C MET A 55 2.22 -5.17 8.62
N GLU A 56 2.79 -4.04 9.06
CA GLU A 56 2.88 -3.67 10.47
C GLU A 56 1.50 -3.47 11.09
N GLN A 57 0.58 -2.80 10.39
CA GLN A 57 -0.81 -2.67 10.86
C GLN A 57 -1.53 -4.02 10.99
N ILE A 58 -1.15 -5.03 10.20
CA ILE A 58 -1.67 -6.39 10.33
C ILE A 58 -1.00 -7.13 11.50
N ARG A 59 0.31 -6.94 11.68
CA ARG A 59 1.12 -7.53 12.76
C ARG A 59 0.77 -6.93 14.12
N GLY A 60 -0.24 -7.52 14.76
CA GLY A 60 -0.78 -7.08 16.05
C GLY A 60 -2.31 -7.04 16.08
N HIS A 61 -2.93 -7.00 14.90
CA HIS A 61 -4.38 -7.09 14.71
C HIS A 61 -4.81 -8.37 13.99
N GLU A 62 -3.94 -9.39 14.01
CA GLU A 62 -4.09 -10.66 13.29
C GLU A 62 -5.43 -11.33 13.60
N ASP A 63 -5.82 -11.38 14.88
CA ASP A 63 -7.07 -12.01 15.31
C ASP A 63 -8.32 -11.27 14.77
N ILE A 64 -8.31 -9.93 14.72
CA ILE A 64 -9.41 -9.12 14.19
C ILE A 64 -9.55 -9.32 12.68
N ILE A 65 -8.43 -9.35 11.96
CA ILE A 65 -8.42 -9.58 10.50
C ILE A 65 -8.88 -11.00 10.18
N ILE A 66 -8.49 -12.00 10.98
CA ILE A 66 -8.98 -13.37 10.83
C ILE A 66 -10.50 -13.42 11.03
N GLU A 67 -11.04 -12.77 12.07
CA GLU A 67 -12.48 -12.74 12.31
C GLU A 67 -13.26 -12.02 11.20
N GLN A 68 -12.73 -10.93 10.66
CA GLN A 68 -13.35 -10.20 9.54
C GLN A 68 -13.28 -11.01 8.24
N ALA A 69 -12.16 -11.66 7.94
CA ALA A 69 -12.02 -12.56 6.79
C ALA A 69 -13.01 -13.73 6.87
N GLN A 70 -13.20 -14.30 8.07
CA GLN A 70 -14.21 -15.34 8.31
C GLN A 70 -15.65 -14.84 8.10
N LYS A 71 -15.95 -13.57 8.42
CA LYS A 71 -17.28 -12.96 8.19
C LYS A 71 -17.53 -12.62 6.72
N MET A 72 -16.49 -12.38 5.93
CA MET A 72 -16.59 -12.07 4.50
C MET A 72 -16.67 -13.32 3.61
N LEU A 73 -16.18 -14.47 4.08
CA LEU A 73 -16.21 -15.74 3.35
C LEU A 73 -17.44 -16.57 3.74
N ASN A 74 -18.47 -16.59 2.88
CA ASN A 74 -19.45 -17.67 2.92
C ASN A 74 -18.71 -18.99 2.73
N GLN A 75 -19.06 -19.95 3.57
CA GLN A 75 -18.55 -21.30 3.64
C GLN A 75 -18.29 -21.88 2.23
N GLU A 76 -17.06 -22.35 1.98
CA GLU A 76 -16.73 -23.62 1.28
C GLU A 76 -15.45 -23.64 0.41
N ASP A 77 -14.77 -22.52 0.11
CA ASP A 77 -13.50 -22.57 -0.66
C ASP A 77 -12.28 -22.03 0.11
N ASN A 78 -11.54 -22.97 0.70
CA ASN A 78 -10.37 -22.76 1.54
C ASN A 78 -9.11 -22.32 0.77
N LEU A 79 -9.06 -21.07 0.28
CA LEU A 79 -7.81 -20.45 -0.18
C LEU A 79 -7.18 -19.50 0.87
N PHE A 80 -7.92 -19.15 1.93
CA PHE A 80 -7.51 -18.21 2.99
C PHE A 80 -7.62 -18.81 4.40
N SER A 81 -6.91 -19.91 4.67
CA SER A 81 -6.87 -20.47 6.03
C SER A 81 -5.99 -19.63 6.96
N ARG A 82 -6.31 -19.60 8.26
CA ARG A 82 -5.52 -18.94 9.33
C ARG A 82 -4.02 -19.25 9.23
N ALA A 83 -3.68 -20.49 8.92
CA ALA A 83 -2.29 -20.93 8.77
C ALA A 83 -1.61 -20.40 7.49
N VAL A 84 -2.36 -20.17 6.40
CA VAL A 84 -1.86 -19.56 5.16
C VAL A 84 -1.64 -18.07 5.35
N LEU A 85 -2.58 -17.35 5.96
CA LEU A 85 -2.42 -15.93 6.32
C LEU A 85 -1.22 -15.70 7.25
N LEU A 86 -1.09 -16.49 8.32
CA LEU A 86 0.06 -16.40 9.24
C LEU A 86 1.40 -16.78 8.56
N ASN A 87 1.41 -17.72 7.61
CA ASN A 87 2.62 -18.04 6.85
C ASN A 87 2.95 -17.00 5.77
N GLN A 88 1.95 -16.34 5.21
CA GLN A 88 2.10 -15.20 4.30
C GLN A 88 2.76 -14.01 5.03
N LEU A 89 2.37 -13.73 6.28
CA LEU A 89 2.97 -12.68 7.12
C LEU A 89 4.42 -12.94 7.53
N LYS A 90 4.84 -14.21 7.57
CA LYS A 90 6.23 -14.60 7.91
C LYS A 90 7.23 -14.39 6.77
N ASN A 91 6.77 -14.20 5.53
CA ASN A 91 7.63 -14.08 4.35
C ASN A 91 7.39 -12.77 3.58
N MET A 92 7.37 -11.64 4.28
CA MET A 92 7.08 -10.31 3.72
C MET A 92 7.91 -9.98 2.47
N ASP A 93 9.20 -10.30 2.46
CA ASP A 93 10.08 -10.03 1.32
C ASP A 93 9.65 -10.76 0.05
N LYS A 94 9.30 -12.04 0.18
CA LYS A 94 8.80 -12.83 -0.96
C LYS A 94 7.45 -12.31 -1.46
N GLN A 95 6.59 -11.86 -0.55
CA GLN A 95 5.28 -11.30 -0.91
C GLN A 95 5.43 -9.98 -1.67
N PHE A 96 6.35 -9.11 -1.22
CA PHE A 96 6.62 -7.86 -1.91
C PHE A 96 7.20 -8.10 -3.32
N GLU A 97 8.14 -9.02 -3.47
CA GLU A 97 8.68 -9.35 -4.79
C GLU A 97 7.62 -9.96 -5.71
N ALA A 98 6.76 -10.86 -5.22
CA ALA A 98 5.63 -11.37 -5.99
C ALA A 98 4.68 -10.25 -6.42
N LEU A 99 4.37 -9.31 -5.52
CA LEU A 99 3.52 -8.16 -5.81
C LEU A 99 4.14 -7.22 -6.85
N LYS A 100 5.47 -7.03 -6.81
CA LYS A 100 6.20 -6.28 -7.84
C LYS A 100 6.16 -6.95 -9.21
N GLU A 101 6.11 -8.27 -9.25
CA GLU A 101 6.00 -9.02 -10.50
C GLU A 101 4.59 -8.98 -11.09
N THR A 102 3.57 -9.16 -10.25
CA THR A 102 2.16 -9.20 -10.70
C THR A 102 1.56 -7.81 -10.85
N GLY A 103 2.05 -6.83 -10.09
CA GLY A 103 1.42 -5.52 -9.92
C GLY A 103 0.10 -5.60 -9.15
N ILE A 104 -0.52 -4.42 -8.99
CA ILE A 104 -1.92 -4.28 -8.57
C ILE A 104 -2.73 -3.96 -9.82
N PRO A 105 -3.79 -4.72 -10.15
CA PRO A 105 -4.67 -4.40 -11.26
C PRO A 105 -5.30 -3.01 -11.11
N ASP A 106 -5.41 -2.26 -12.21
CA ASP A 106 -5.89 -0.87 -12.16
C ASP A 106 -7.28 -0.74 -11.53
N ALA A 107 -8.21 -1.64 -11.88
CA ALA A 107 -9.55 -1.67 -11.28
C ALA A 107 -9.51 -1.87 -9.75
N SER A 108 -8.59 -2.71 -9.26
CA SER A 108 -8.39 -2.90 -7.82
C SER A 108 -7.82 -1.63 -7.17
N ARG A 109 -6.90 -0.94 -7.85
CA ARG A 109 -6.31 0.31 -7.37
C ARG A 109 -7.34 1.45 -7.29
N GLU A 110 -8.14 1.62 -8.33
CA GLU A 110 -9.23 2.59 -8.35
C GLU A 110 -10.25 2.31 -7.24
N TYR A 111 -10.62 1.04 -7.06
CA TYR A 111 -11.51 0.64 -5.98
C TYR A 111 -10.95 0.97 -4.59
N LEU A 112 -9.66 0.72 -4.35
CA LEU A 112 -9.01 1.13 -3.10
C LEU A 112 -9.12 2.63 -2.86
N GLY A 113 -8.84 3.44 -3.89
CA GLY A 113 -8.95 4.91 -3.81
C GLY A 113 -10.37 5.38 -3.51
N LEU A 114 -11.38 4.77 -4.14
CA LEU A 114 -12.81 5.07 -3.89
C LEU A 114 -13.24 4.69 -2.46
N MET A 115 -12.69 3.61 -1.93
CA MET A 115 -12.93 3.19 -0.54
C MET A 115 -12.23 4.11 0.48
N GLY A 116 -11.39 5.03 0.03
CA GLY A 116 -10.70 6.00 0.89
C GLY A 116 -9.27 5.62 1.24
N PHE A 117 -8.70 4.58 0.60
CA PHE A 117 -7.28 4.27 0.74
C PHE A 117 -6.43 5.43 0.22
N LYS A 118 -5.53 5.95 1.05
CA LYS A 118 -4.63 7.04 0.69
C LYS A 118 -3.28 6.88 1.34
N VAL A 119 -2.24 7.27 0.61
CA VAL A 119 -0.86 7.31 1.11
C VAL A 119 -0.39 8.75 1.05
N LYS A 120 0.22 9.24 2.12
CA LYS A 120 0.88 10.54 2.16
C LYS A 120 2.39 10.35 2.24
N ILE A 121 3.13 11.04 1.37
CA ILE A 121 4.60 11.06 1.38
C ILE A 121 5.14 12.48 1.51
N ASN A 122 6.37 12.63 2.01
CA ASN A 122 7.08 13.90 1.95
C ASN A 122 7.88 14.06 0.64
N ILE A 123 8.57 15.19 0.50
CA ILE A 123 9.40 15.52 -0.68
C ILE A 123 10.58 14.54 -0.91
N HIS A 124 10.95 13.74 0.08
CA HIS A 124 12.01 12.74 0.00
C HIS A 124 11.48 11.33 -0.31
N GLY A 125 10.15 11.14 -0.35
CA GLY A 125 9.54 9.83 -0.54
C GLY A 125 9.37 9.03 0.74
N GLU A 126 9.51 9.66 1.91
CA GLU A 126 9.22 9.02 3.18
C GLU A 126 7.71 8.96 3.37
N VAL A 127 7.20 7.78 3.70
CA VAL A 127 5.77 7.57 3.95
C VAL A 127 5.40 8.19 5.31
N LEU A 128 4.54 9.20 5.27
CA LEU A 128 4.04 9.91 6.46
C LEU A 128 2.79 9.26 7.04
N SER A 129 1.89 8.78 6.19
CA SER A 129 0.68 8.06 6.62
C SER A 129 0.19 7.11 5.55
N VAL A 130 -0.45 6.02 6.00
CA VAL A 130 -1.19 5.08 5.16
C VAL A 130 -2.57 4.91 5.78
N ASP A 131 -3.56 5.54 5.14
CA ASP A 131 -4.95 5.55 5.57
C ASP A 131 -5.66 4.37 4.89
N GLN A 132 -6.15 3.42 5.69
CA GLN A 132 -6.92 2.27 5.19
C GLN A 132 -8.42 2.44 5.41
N PRO A 133 -9.27 1.97 4.47
CA PRO A 133 -10.71 1.91 4.70
C PRO A 133 -11.01 1.00 5.90
N GLY A 134 -11.74 1.54 6.89
CA GLY A 134 -12.12 0.78 8.09
C GLY A 134 -11.07 0.77 9.21
N GLN A 135 -10.03 1.61 9.15
CA GLN A 135 -9.22 1.89 10.34
C GLN A 135 -10.14 2.39 11.46
N ILE A 136 -10.11 1.70 12.60
CA ILE A 136 -10.62 2.25 13.86
C ILE A 136 -9.69 3.42 14.18
N PRO A 137 -10.20 4.66 14.26
CA PRO A 137 -9.34 5.78 14.59
C PRO A 137 -8.65 5.48 15.93
N PRO A 138 -7.36 5.82 16.08
CA PRO A 138 -6.74 5.77 17.41
C PRO A 138 -7.63 6.59 18.35
N PRO A 139 -7.80 6.16 19.62
CA PRO A 139 -8.55 6.96 20.57
C PRO A 139 -7.96 8.36 20.56
N GLU A 140 -8.81 9.37 20.35
CA GLU A 140 -8.40 10.76 20.45
C GLU A 140 -7.86 10.94 21.88
N ASP A 141 -6.56 11.17 22.01
CA ASP A 141 -5.96 11.60 23.26
C ASP A 141 -6.53 13.01 23.56
N GLU A 142 -7.46 13.09 24.51
CA GLU A 142 -7.94 14.36 25.13
C GLU A 142 -6.81 15.07 25.90
#